data_AF-A0A950ZYH3-F1
#
_entry.id   AF-A0A950ZYH3-F1
#
_cell.length_a   1.000
_cell.length_b   1.000
_cell.length_c   1.000
_cell.angle_alpha   90.00
_cell.angle_beta   90.00
_cell.angle_gamma   90.00
#
_symmetry.space_group_name_H-M   'P 1'
#
loop_
_entity.id
_entity.type
_entity.pdbx_description
1 polymer ?
#
loop_
_entity_poly.entity_id
_entity_poly.type
_entity_poly.pdbx_seq_one_letter_code
_entity_poly.pdbx_strand_id
1 'polypeptide(L)'
;MPDFTRPGPPNRPEFDAAPDDLDRLFAHLERAPVPSDLTARVLASTVNRRDARAVLVWPWMLAGLGALGLLVLAGYQLGANLASSDGLALIEAVFTDLGLLGSAPGDVLAALGGVLPWPLIVVAGISAGLVVWAAGHIVSHPSSSLTARGRPVA
;
A
#
# COMPACT_ATOMS: atom_id res chain seq x y z
N MET A 1 -35.91 10.17 51.88
CA MET A 1 -35.31 10.67 50.63
C MET A 1 -34.17 9.71 50.26
N PRO A 2 -34.40 8.70 49.41
CA PRO A 2 -33.35 7.79 48.96
C PRO A 2 -32.52 8.39 47.82
N ASP A 3 -31.20 8.25 47.92
CA ASP A 3 -30.19 8.73 46.98
C ASP A 3 -30.03 7.76 45.79
N PHE A 4 -30.19 8.28 44.57
CA PHE A 4 -30.26 7.54 43.30
C PHE A 4 -29.03 7.76 42.40
N THR A 5 -27.91 8.30 42.93
CA THR A 5 -26.83 8.83 42.08
C THR A 5 -25.47 8.12 42.16
N ARG A 6 -25.45 6.78 42.23
CA ARG A 6 -24.25 6.03 41.85
C ARG A 6 -24.57 4.87 40.90
N PRO A 7 -24.28 4.99 39.59
CA PRO A 7 -24.19 3.82 38.73
C PRO A 7 -23.07 2.92 39.27
N GLY A 8 -23.44 1.68 39.62
CA GLY A 8 -22.46 0.67 40.00
C GLY A 8 -21.45 0.45 38.86
N PRO A 9 -20.21 0.05 39.17
CA PRO A 9 -19.21 -0.23 38.15
C PRO A 9 -19.79 -1.27 37.15
N PRO A 10 -19.53 -1.13 35.85
CA PRO A 10 -20.00 -2.09 34.87
C PRO A 10 -19.47 -3.46 35.25
N ASN A 11 -20.36 -4.46 35.31
CA ASN A 11 -19.99 -5.87 35.45
C ASN A 11 -18.96 -6.18 34.35
N ARG A 12 -17.67 -6.20 34.72
CA ARG A 12 -16.67 -6.81 33.85
C ARG A 12 -17.09 -8.27 33.75
N PRO A 13 -17.15 -8.86 32.55
CA PRO A 13 -17.30 -10.30 32.45
C PRO A 13 -16.20 -10.88 33.34
N GLU A 14 -16.61 -11.55 34.42
CA GLU A 14 -15.73 -12.38 35.19
C GLU A 14 -15.25 -13.42 34.19
N PHE A 15 -14.05 -13.19 33.63
CA PHE A 15 -13.30 -14.25 32.99
C PHE A 15 -13.05 -15.23 34.12
N ASP A 16 -13.95 -16.19 34.27
CA ASP A 16 -13.75 -17.37 35.09
C ASP A 16 -12.32 -17.79 34.76
N ALA A 17 -11.44 -17.72 35.76
CA ALA A 17 -10.04 -18.11 35.64
C ALA A 17 -9.92 -19.63 35.54
N ALA A 18 -10.85 -20.26 34.80
CA ALA A 18 -10.70 -21.58 34.27
C ALA A 18 -9.44 -21.53 33.40
N PRO A 19 -8.42 -22.34 33.72
CA PRO A 19 -7.18 -22.35 32.95
C PRO A 19 -7.54 -22.61 31.50
N ASP A 20 -7.09 -21.69 30.63
CA ASP A 20 -7.34 -21.71 29.20
C ASP A 20 -7.00 -23.11 28.67
N ASP A 21 -7.78 -23.66 27.73
CA ASP A 21 -7.55 -25.02 27.25
C ASP A 21 -6.13 -25.18 26.67
N LEU A 22 -5.53 -24.07 26.22
CA LEU A 22 -4.12 -23.96 25.87
C LEU A 22 -3.18 -24.24 27.05
N ASP A 23 -3.44 -23.70 28.24
CA ASP A 23 -2.62 -23.93 29.43
C ASP A 23 -2.65 -25.40 29.84
N ARG A 24 -3.80 -26.07 29.71
CA ARG A 24 -3.90 -27.52 29.95
C ARG A 24 -3.13 -28.33 28.91
N LEU A 25 -3.17 -27.92 27.65
CA LEU A 25 -2.43 -28.55 26.56
C LEU A 25 -0.92 -28.37 26.73
N PHE A 26 -0.48 -27.19 27.15
CA PHE A 26 0.92 -26.90 27.46
C PHE A 26 1.40 -27.57 28.76
N ALA A 27 0.52 -27.73 29.75
CA ALA A 27 0.83 -28.48 30.96
C ALA A 27 1.02 -29.99 30.69
N HIS A 28 0.35 -30.53 29.65
CA HIS A 28 0.51 -31.92 29.21
C HIS A 28 1.66 -32.14 28.22
N LEU A 29 2.23 -31.06 27.66
CA LEU A 29 3.40 -31.13 26.80
C LEU A 29 4.64 -31.36 27.66
N GLU A 30 4.91 -32.62 27.99
CA GLU A 30 6.24 -33.06 28.44
C GLU A 30 7.30 -32.48 27.50
N ARG A 31 8.30 -31.81 28.07
CA ARG A 31 9.37 -31.13 27.32
C ARG A 31 10.16 -32.18 26.54
N ALA A 32 9.75 -32.41 25.30
CA ALA A 32 10.56 -33.16 24.35
C ALA A 32 11.92 -32.47 24.19
N PRO A 33 13.03 -33.22 24.12
CA PRO A 33 14.35 -32.64 23.94
C PRO A 33 14.35 -31.82 22.64
N VAL A 34 14.64 -30.52 22.78
CA VAL A 34 14.69 -29.60 21.64
C VAL A 34 15.85 -30.03 20.75
N PRO A 35 15.62 -30.32 19.45
CA PRO A 35 16.69 -30.67 18.53
C PRO A 35 17.75 -29.57 18.49
N SER A 36 19.03 -29.94 18.61
CA SER A 36 20.16 -29.00 18.66
C SER A 36 20.32 -28.16 17.38
N ASP A 37 19.66 -28.57 16.30
CA ASP A 37 19.66 -27.94 15.00
C ASP A 37 18.38 -27.13 14.70
N LEU A 38 17.46 -27.02 15.67
CA LEU A 38 16.19 -26.31 15.49
C LEU A 38 16.41 -24.84 15.16
N THR A 39 17.32 -24.16 15.86
CA THR A 39 17.69 -22.77 15.58
C THR A 39 18.24 -22.60 14.17
N ALA A 40 19.09 -23.52 13.71
CA ALA A 40 19.67 -23.50 12.37
C ALA A 40 18.59 -23.71 11.29
N ARG A 41 17.66 -24.65 11.50
CA ARG A 41 16.53 -24.88 10.58
C ARG A 41 15.57 -23.70 10.54
N VAL A 42 15.27 -23.09 11.68
CA VAL A 42 14.38 -21.91 11.75
C VAL A 42 15.04 -20.73 11.02
N LEU A 43 16.31 -20.45 11.28
CA LEU A 43 17.07 -19.41 10.56
C LEU A 43 17.10 -19.69 9.05
N ALA A 44 17.48 -20.90 8.65
CA ALA A 44 17.50 -21.29 7.23
C ALA A 44 16.11 -21.14 6.57
N SER A 45 15.04 -21.54 7.26
CA SER A 45 13.68 -21.40 6.75
C SER A 45 13.22 -19.94 6.66
N THR A 46 13.70 -19.09 7.56
CA THR A 46 13.35 -17.65 7.59
C THR A 46 14.11 -16.90 6.50
N VAL A 47 15.41 -17.19 6.32
CA VAL A 47 16.25 -16.62 5.26
C VAL A 47 15.73 -17.04 3.89
N ASN A 48 15.47 -18.34 3.68
CA ASN A 48 14.96 -18.83 2.39
C ASN A 48 13.59 -18.23 2.03
N ARG A 49 12.72 -18.00 3.03
CA ARG A 49 11.45 -17.28 2.83
C ARG A 49 11.65 -15.80 2.51
N ARG A 50 12.68 -15.15 3.06
CA ARG A 50 12.99 -13.75 2.79
C ARG A 50 13.57 -13.58 1.38
N ASP A 51 14.47 -14.46 0.97
CA ASP A 51 15.07 -14.44 -0.36
C ASP A 51 14.03 -14.72 -1.46
N ALA A 52 13.14 -15.69 -1.26
CA ALA A 52 12.05 -15.96 -2.20
C ALA A 52 11.13 -14.75 -2.40
N ARG A 53 10.88 -13.96 -1.36
CA ARG A 53 10.12 -12.70 -1.46
C ARG A 53 10.90 -11.61 -2.16
N ALA A 54 12.19 -11.48 -1.84
CA ALA A 54 13.05 -10.48 -2.46
C ALA A 54 13.13 -10.69 -3.98
N VAL A 55 13.26 -11.93 -4.44
CA VAL A 55 13.28 -12.27 -5.87
C VAL A 55 11.96 -11.92 -6.56
N LEU A 56 10.82 -12.11 -5.89
CA LEU A 56 9.51 -11.80 -6.47
C LEU A 56 9.20 -10.29 -6.49
N VAL A 57 9.69 -9.55 -5.50
CA VAL A 57 9.48 -8.09 -5.37
C VAL A 57 10.46 -7.29 -6.25
N TRP A 58 11.64 -7.83 -6.52
CA TRP A 58 12.71 -7.19 -7.30
C TRP A 58 12.26 -6.59 -8.64
N PRO A 59 11.59 -7.33 -9.55
CA PRO A 59 11.16 -6.77 -10.83
C PRO A 59 10.16 -5.63 -10.66
N TRP A 60 9.27 -5.69 -9.66
CA TRP A 60 8.31 -4.63 -9.37
C TRP A 60 8.97 -3.37 -8.82
N MET A 61 9.99 -3.51 -7.98
CA MET A 61 10.81 -2.38 -7.53
C MET A 61 11.50 -1.69 -8.70
N LEU A 62 12.11 -2.44 -9.62
CA LEU A 62 12.77 -1.87 -10.80
C LEU A 62 11.77 -1.19 -11.73
N ALA A 63 10.62 -1.81 -11.97
CA ALA A 63 9.54 -1.21 -12.75
C ALA A 63 9.04 0.11 -12.12
N GLY A 64 8.82 0.10 -10.80
CA GLY A 64 8.43 1.30 -10.04
C GLY A 64 9.48 2.41 -10.11
N LEU A 65 10.76 2.06 -9.97
CA LEU A 65 11.86 3.03 -10.05
C LEU A 65 12.01 3.62 -11.46
N GLY A 66 11.89 2.79 -12.49
CA GLY A 66 11.90 3.23 -13.88
C GLY A 66 10.73 4.15 -14.22
N ALA A 67 9.52 3.79 -13.77
CA ALA A 67 8.33 4.63 -13.93
C ALA A 67 8.46 5.96 -13.18
N LEU A 68 9.04 5.96 -11.97
CA LEU A 68 9.32 7.18 -11.22
C LEU A 68 10.32 8.08 -11.97
N GLY A 69 11.39 7.51 -12.54
CA GLY A 69 12.36 8.24 -13.34
C GLY A 69 11.72 8.88 -14.58
N LEU A 70 10.88 8.13 -15.30
CA LEU A 70 10.11 8.64 -16.43
C LEU A 70 9.15 9.76 -16.01
N LEU A 71 8.49 9.62 -14.87
CA LEU A 71 7.57 10.63 -14.34
C LEU A 71 8.31 11.94 -14.03
N VAL A 72 9.48 11.86 -13.39
CA VAL A 72 10.31 13.03 -13.09
C VAL A 72 10.77 13.71 -14.38
N LEU A 73 11.24 12.94 -15.36
CA LEU A 73 11.70 13.47 -16.64
C LEU A 73 10.56 14.13 -17.43
N ALA A 74 9.39 13.47 -17.49
CA ALA A 74 8.21 14.01 -18.14
C ALA A 74 7.70 15.28 -17.44
N GLY A 75 7.69 15.30 -16.10
CA GLY A 75 7.32 16.47 -15.31
C GLY A 75 8.27 17.64 -15.53
N TYR A 76 9.58 17.37 -15.58
CA TYR A 76 10.58 18.39 -15.89
C TYR A 76 10.38 18.98 -17.29
N GLN A 77 10.23 18.13 -18.31
CA GLN A 77 9.98 18.61 -19.68
C GLN A 77 8.66 19.35 -19.80
N LEU A 78 7.61 18.90 -19.11
CA LEU A 78 6.33 19.58 -19.09
C LEU A 78 6.47 20.99 -18.49
N GLY A 79 7.16 21.10 -17.35
CA GLY A 79 7.45 22.39 -16.72
C GLY A 79 8.30 23.31 -17.61
N ALA A 80 9.32 22.77 -18.28
CA ALA A 80 10.14 23.54 -19.20
C ALA A 80 9.34 24.05 -20.41
N ASN A 81 8.48 23.21 -21.00
CA ASN A 81 7.60 23.61 -22.10
C ASN A 81 6.60 24.69 -21.67
N LEU A 82 5.99 24.53 -20.49
CA LEU A 82 5.05 25.50 -19.91
C LEU A 82 5.70 26.81 -19.44
N ALA A 83 7.00 26.81 -19.18
CA ALA A 83 7.74 28.04 -18.91
C ALA A 83 8.14 28.77 -20.20
N SER A 84 8.35 28.02 -21.29
CA SER A 84 8.75 28.56 -22.59
C SER A 84 7.58 29.03 -23.47
N SER A 85 6.41 28.44 -23.27
CA SER A 85 5.15 28.87 -23.86
C SER A 85 4.35 29.51 -22.74
N ASP A 86 3.64 30.62 -22.93
CA ASP A 86 2.78 31.25 -21.90
C ASP A 86 1.63 30.34 -21.38
N GLY A 87 1.74 29.02 -21.51
CA GLY A 87 0.80 28.02 -21.04
C GLY A 87 0.60 28.04 -19.54
N LEU A 88 1.57 28.48 -18.74
CA LEU A 88 1.36 28.67 -17.30
C LEU A 88 0.33 29.79 -17.03
N ALA A 89 0.41 30.90 -17.77
CA ALA A 89 -0.57 31.98 -17.70
C ALA A 89 -1.95 31.56 -18.23
N LEU A 90 -1.99 30.70 -19.26
CA LEU A 90 -3.23 30.14 -19.78
C LEU A 90 -3.91 29.21 -18.76
N ILE A 91 -3.14 28.34 -18.10
CA ILE A 91 -3.66 27.45 -17.04
C ILE A 91 -4.14 28.30 -15.86
N GLU A 92 -3.37 29.29 -15.44
CA GLU A 92 -3.77 30.22 -14.38
C GLU A 92 -5.10 30.92 -14.72
N ALA A 93 -5.23 31.47 -15.93
CA ALA A 93 -6.45 32.12 -16.38
C ALA A 93 -7.68 31.18 -16.35
N VAL A 94 -7.52 29.91 -16.74
CA VAL A 94 -8.60 28.91 -16.68
C VAL A 94 -8.99 28.59 -15.23
N PHE A 95 -8.02 28.51 -14.31
CA PHE A 95 -8.32 28.26 -12.89
C PHE A 95 -8.89 29.48 -12.16
N THR A 96 -8.50 30.69 -12.57
CA THR A 96 -9.04 31.94 -12.02
C THR A 96 -10.47 32.17 -12.47
N ASP A 97 -10.83 31.78 -13.70
CA ASP A 97 -12.19 31.90 -14.23
C ASP A 97 -12.74 30.55 -14.72
N LEU A 98 -13.11 29.70 -13.77
CA LEU A 98 -13.83 28.44 -14.03
C LEU A 98 -15.21 28.67 -14.69
N GLY A 99 -15.74 29.90 -14.66
CA GLY A 99 -16.97 30.28 -15.34
C GLY A 99 -16.87 30.15 -16.86
N LEU A 100 -15.66 30.34 -17.43
CA LEU A 100 -15.37 30.11 -18.85
C LEU A 100 -15.59 28.66 -19.28
N LEU A 101 -15.33 27.71 -18.38
CA LEU A 101 -15.55 26.29 -18.63
C LEU A 101 -17.05 25.97 -18.75
N GLY A 102 -17.91 26.71 -18.05
CA GLY A 102 -19.36 26.56 -18.10
C GLY A 102 -20.01 27.25 -19.30
N SER A 103 -19.43 28.34 -19.80
CA SER A 103 -19.99 29.16 -20.88
C SER A 103 -19.52 28.75 -22.27
N ALA A 104 -18.26 28.35 -22.42
CA ALA A 104 -17.68 27.94 -23.71
C ALA A 104 -16.64 26.81 -23.53
N PRO A 105 -17.07 25.60 -23.12
CA PRO A 105 -16.16 24.49 -22.86
C PRO A 105 -15.33 24.08 -24.08
N GLY A 106 -15.89 24.19 -25.29
CA GLY A 106 -15.22 23.83 -26.53
C GLY A 106 -14.01 24.70 -26.84
N ASP A 107 -14.13 26.02 -26.67
CA ASP A 107 -13.05 26.97 -26.95
C ASP A 107 -11.92 26.83 -25.94
N VAL A 108 -12.26 26.62 -24.67
CA VAL A 108 -11.27 26.36 -23.61
C VAL A 108 -10.52 25.06 -23.87
N LEU A 109 -11.23 23.97 -24.19
CA LEU A 109 -10.60 22.68 -24.52
C LEU A 109 -9.74 22.75 -25.79
N ALA A 110 -10.15 23.51 -26.81
CA ALA A 110 -9.36 23.72 -28.02
C ALA A 110 -8.08 24.52 -27.72
N ALA A 111 -8.17 25.57 -26.89
CA ALA A 111 -7.01 26.36 -26.47
C ALA A 111 -6.02 25.52 -25.64
N LEU A 112 -6.51 24.76 -24.65
CA LEU A 112 -5.71 23.77 -23.91
C LEU A 112 -5.13 22.70 -24.86
N GLY A 113 -5.90 22.30 -25.86
CA GLY A 113 -5.54 21.38 -26.92
C GLY A 113 -4.24 21.76 -27.65
N GLY A 114 -4.10 23.04 -28.00
CA GLY A 114 -2.96 23.56 -28.74
C GLY A 114 -1.74 23.90 -27.88
N VAL A 115 -1.93 24.18 -26.59
CA VAL A 115 -0.86 24.66 -25.69
C VAL A 115 -0.27 23.52 -24.87
N LEU A 116 -1.08 22.55 -24.46
CA LEU A 116 -0.59 21.44 -23.64
C LEU A 116 0.13 20.40 -24.51
N PRO A 117 1.34 19.97 -24.10
CA PRO A 117 2.02 18.85 -24.75
C PRO A 117 1.39 17.53 -24.29
N TRP A 118 0.24 17.18 -24.87
CA TRP A 118 -0.52 15.96 -24.58
C TRP A 118 0.31 14.67 -24.52
N PRO A 119 1.31 14.45 -25.40
CA PRO A 119 2.16 13.27 -25.30
C PRO A 119 2.86 13.15 -23.93
N LEU A 120 3.37 14.27 -23.40
CA LEU A 120 4.03 14.28 -22.08
C LEU A 120 3.03 14.02 -20.95
N ILE A 121 1.81 14.56 -21.06
CA ILE A 121 0.74 14.33 -20.07
C ILE A 121 0.34 12.85 -20.05
N VAL A 122 0.18 12.23 -21.22
CA VAL A 122 -0.13 10.80 -21.34
C VAL A 122 1.00 9.95 -20.75
N VAL A 123 2.26 10.25 -21.08
CA VAL A 123 3.42 9.53 -20.51
C VAL A 123 3.49 9.69 -19.00
N ALA A 124 3.28 10.90 -18.47
CA ALA A 124 3.26 11.14 -17.03
C ALA A 124 2.11 10.40 -16.35
N GLY A 125 0.91 10.40 -16.94
CA GLY A 125 -0.25 9.69 -16.42
C GLY A 125 -0.04 8.17 -16.39
N ILE A 126 0.46 7.58 -17.47
CA ILE A 126 0.80 6.14 -17.53
C ILE A 126 1.88 5.80 -16.49
N SER A 127 2.90 6.65 -16.37
CA SER A 127 4.01 6.45 -15.43
C SER A 127 3.52 6.52 -13.97
N ALA A 128 2.67 7.48 -13.64
CA ALA A 128 2.04 7.59 -12.32
C ALA A 128 1.16 6.36 -12.01
N GLY A 129 0.36 5.92 -12.99
CA GLY A 129 -0.46 4.70 -12.87
C GLY A 129 0.40 3.45 -12.62
N LEU A 130 1.52 3.31 -13.34
CA LEU A 130 2.47 2.22 -13.13
C LEU A 130 3.12 2.25 -11.74
N VAL A 131 3.46 3.43 -11.21
CA VAL A 131 3.99 3.56 -9.84
C VAL A 131 2.94 3.11 -8.81
N VAL A 132 1.70 3.60 -8.94
CA VAL A 132 0.60 3.22 -8.04
C VAL A 132 0.33 1.72 -8.11
N TRP A 133 0.32 1.15 -9.31
CA TRP A 133 0.07 -0.27 -9.53
C TRP A 133 1.22 -1.14 -8.99
N ALA A 134 2.47 -0.77 -9.23
CA ALA A 134 3.63 -1.46 -8.69
C ALA A 134 3.66 -1.40 -7.15
N ALA A 135 3.36 -0.24 -6.56
CA ALA A 135 3.22 -0.10 -5.11
C ALA A 135 2.07 -0.98 -4.56
N GLY A 136 0.95 -1.05 -5.28
CA GLY A 136 -0.19 -1.90 -4.96
C GLY A 136 0.19 -3.38 -4.86
N HIS A 137 0.96 -3.91 -5.81
CA HIS A 137 1.44 -5.31 -5.78
C HIS A 137 2.42 -5.58 -4.64
N ILE A 138 3.25 -4.60 -4.29
CA ILE A 138 4.18 -4.73 -3.15
C ILE A 138 3.42 -4.79 -1.82
N VAL A 139 2.34 -4.01 -1.68
CA VAL A 139 1.55 -3.92 -0.43
C VAL A 139 0.53 -5.07 -0.31
N SER A 140 -0.03 -5.54 -1.43
CA SER A 140 -1.14 -6.51 -1.47
C SER A 140 -0.72 -7.99 -1.47
N HIS A 141 0.55 -8.29 -1.22
CA HIS A 141 0.99 -9.63 -0.82
C HIS A 141 1.20 -9.72 0.71
N PRO A 142 0.15 -9.63 1.54
CA PRO A 142 0.24 -10.00 2.94
C PRO A 142 0.48 -11.51 3.03
N SER A 143 1.34 -11.87 3.96
CA SER A 143 1.75 -13.24 4.26
C SER A 143 0.53 -14.11 4.56
N SER A 144 0.02 -14.86 3.58
CA SER A 144 -0.89 -15.97 3.85
C SER A 144 -0.08 -17.11 4.49
N SER A 145 0.14 -16.99 5.79
CA SER A 145 0.74 -18.03 6.61
C SER A 145 -0.19 -18.30 7.77
N LEU A 146 -1.16 -19.21 7.58
CA LEU A 146 -1.80 -20.04 8.60
C LEU A 146 -2.92 -20.87 7.95
N THR A 147 -2.57 -21.71 6.98
CA THR A 147 -3.39 -22.91 6.75
C THR A 147 -2.61 -24.06 7.36
N ALA A 148 -3.02 -24.37 8.59
CA ALA A 148 -2.60 -25.52 9.35
C ALA A 148 -2.64 -26.76 8.45
N ARG A 149 -1.46 -27.24 8.05
CA ARG A 149 -1.32 -28.56 7.45
C ARG A 149 -1.40 -29.58 8.58
N GLY A 150 -2.62 -29.78 9.09
CA GLY A 150 -2.97 -30.92 9.92
C GLY A 150 -2.67 -32.17 9.10
N ARG A 151 -1.55 -32.82 9.43
CA ARG A 151 -1.22 -34.14 8.90
C ARG A 151 -1.96 -35.13 9.81
N PRO A 152 -2.92 -35.92 9.31
CA PRO A 152 -3.47 -37.01 10.10
C PRO A 152 -2.34 -38.03 10.32
N VAL A 153 -2.04 -38.29 11.59
CA VAL A 153 -1.18 -39.41 12.00
C VAL A 153 -2.08 -40.65 11.99
N ALA A 154 -1.72 -41.61 11.15
CA ALA A 154 -2.30 -42.95 11.12
C ALA A 154 -1.48 -43.87 12.03
#